data_AF-A0A2P4YJI9-F1
#
_entry.id   AF-A0A2P4YJI9-F1
#
_cell.length_a   1.000
_cell.length_b   1.000
_cell.length_c   1.000
_cell.angle_alpha   90.00
_cell.angle_beta   90.00
_cell.angle_gamma   90.00
#
_symmetry.space_group_name_H-M   'P 1'
#
loop_
_entity.id
_entity.type
_entity.pdbx_description
1 polymer ?
#
loop_
_entity_poly.entity_id
_entity_poly.type
_entity_poly.pdbx_seq_one_letter_code
_entity_poly.pdbx_strand_id
1 'polypeptide(L)'
;MQFSLDRYMLHELNSLAESVTAAYDAFAFNRAQHALSHFISTDLSAFYMEATKDRLYCDASDSLTRRSAQTVLWLSLQSLTRALAPVVPHTAEDIRLHWVSQLQGDIPLEDVPGSVFLEKGWMPSAQEWKNDSLARDWTAIRQLRFEVNRVVEQMRQAGRVGSQLECNVYVVASESDPRVAQLVSPLTSSSTELEDVLLCSSVQVVASESEIENVEQFKANCQLAMGPNDAPMDVKLVLTPAMGHKCPRCWKYSPEVDAAETQLCLRCAQATNLRSVTDLAKTLLEEEA
;
A
#
# COMPACT_ATOMS: atom_id res chain seq x y z
N MET A 1 -6.05 -13.31 7.50
CA MET A 1 -5.61 -11.96 7.10
C MET A 1 -6.84 -11.16 6.67
N GLN A 2 -7.11 -10.01 7.27
CA GLN A 2 -8.39 -9.29 7.13
C GLN A 2 -8.40 -8.26 5.98
N PHE A 3 -7.26 -7.65 5.67
CA PHE A 3 -7.13 -6.59 4.66
C PHE A 3 -7.05 -7.16 3.25
N SER A 4 -7.80 -6.56 2.34
CA SER A 4 -7.89 -7.02 0.95
C SER A 4 -6.57 -6.84 0.21
N LEU A 5 -5.87 -5.71 0.43
CA LEU A 5 -4.58 -5.35 -0.15
C LEU A 5 -3.50 -6.37 0.25
N ASP A 6 -3.51 -6.78 1.51
CA ASP A 6 -2.54 -7.75 2.02
C ASP A 6 -2.76 -9.14 1.44
N ARG A 7 -4.03 -9.56 1.32
CA ARG A 7 -4.38 -10.82 0.66
C ARG A 7 -4.03 -10.81 -0.81
N TYR A 8 -4.22 -9.67 -1.48
CA TYR A 8 -3.82 -9.48 -2.88
C TYR A 8 -2.30 -9.58 -3.02
N MET A 9 -1.54 -8.94 -2.14
CA MET A 9 -0.08 -8.99 -2.19
C MET A 9 0.46 -10.40 -1.91
N LEU A 10 -0.19 -11.20 -1.06
CA LEU A 10 0.13 -12.61 -0.89
C LEU A 10 -0.16 -13.45 -2.16
N HIS A 11 -1.22 -13.13 -2.89
CA HIS A 11 -1.48 -13.76 -4.20
C HIS A 11 -0.34 -13.44 -5.18
N GLU A 12 0.06 -12.17 -5.29
CA GLU A 12 1.19 -11.76 -6.16
C GLU A 12 2.50 -12.44 -5.74
N LEU A 13 2.76 -12.58 -4.44
CA LEU A 13 3.93 -13.28 -3.92
C LEU A 13 3.91 -14.77 -4.30
N ASN A 14 2.75 -15.42 -4.27
CA ASN A 14 2.60 -16.81 -4.69
C ASN A 14 2.82 -16.96 -6.21
N SER A 15 2.26 -16.05 -7.01
CA SER A 15 2.47 -16.01 -8.47
C SER A 15 3.94 -15.77 -8.84
N LEU A 16 4.66 -14.94 -8.08
CA LEU A 16 6.10 -14.77 -8.21
C LEU A 16 6.84 -16.07 -7.92
N ALA A 17 6.51 -16.76 -6.81
CA ALA A 17 7.15 -18.02 -6.45
C ALA A 17 6.97 -19.09 -7.53
N GLU A 18 5.75 -19.24 -8.08
CA GLU A 18 5.48 -20.14 -9.22
C GLU A 18 6.35 -19.77 -10.44
N SER A 19 6.39 -18.49 -10.81
CA SER A 19 7.10 -18.00 -12.00
C SER A 19 8.62 -18.14 -11.89
N VAL A 20 9.19 -17.78 -10.74
CA VAL A 20 10.62 -17.86 -10.48
C VAL A 20 11.08 -19.32 -10.40
N THR A 21 10.31 -20.17 -9.73
CA THR A 21 10.63 -21.61 -9.63
C THR A 21 10.65 -22.26 -11.01
N ALA A 22 9.60 -22.04 -11.82
CA ALA A 22 9.54 -22.57 -13.19
C ALA A 22 10.66 -22.03 -14.09
N ALA A 23 11.10 -20.79 -13.88
CA ALA A 23 12.22 -20.22 -14.62
C ALA A 23 13.56 -20.87 -14.24
N TYR A 24 13.81 -21.11 -12.95
CA TYR A 24 15.01 -21.81 -12.48
C TYR A 24 15.03 -23.29 -12.92
N ASP A 25 13.91 -24.01 -12.82
CA ASP A 25 13.79 -25.40 -13.27
C ASP A 25 14.10 -25.57 -14.76
N ALA A 26 13.74 -24.56 -15.55
CA ALA A 26 14.00 -24.52 -16.99
C ALA A 26 15.36 -23.89 -17.36
N PHE A 27 16.22 -23.59 -16.39
CA PHE A 27 17.50 -22.87 -16.59
C PHE A 27 17.37 -21.53 -17.33
N ALA A 28 16.20 -20.90 -17.25
CA ALA A 28 15.89 -19.64 -17.91
C ALA A 28 16.06 -18.46 -16.96
N PHE A 29 17.30 -18.24 -16.50
CA PHE A 29 17.64 -17.26 -15.46
C PHE A 29 17.23 -15.83 -15.79
N ASN A 30 17.22 -15.46 -17.08
CA ASN A 30 16.72 -14.17 -17.55
C ASN A 30 15.23 -13.98 -17.21
N ARG A 31 14.41 -15.03 -17.30
CA ARG A 31 12.99 -14.97 -16.91
C ARG A 31 12.83 -14.79 -15.41
N ALA A 32 13.64 -15.50 -14.61
CA ALA A 32 13.64 -15.33 -13.15
C ALA A 32 14.02 -13.88 -12.78
N GLN A 33 15.08 -13.34 -13.39
CA GLN A 33 15.53 -11.96 -13.16
C GLN A 33 14.44 -10.94 -13.54
N HIS A 34 13.78 -11.11 -14.69
CA HIS A 34 12.71 -10.21 -15.11
C HIS A 34 11.50 -10.26 -14.17
N ALA A 35 11.08 -11.46 -13.75
CA ALA A 35 9.98 -11.62 -12.79
C ALA A 35 10.29 -10.95 -11.44
N LEU A 36 11.50 -11.18 -10.90
CA LEU A 36 11.95 -10.55 -9.66
C LEU A 36 12.02 -9.03 -9.79
N SER A 37 12.61 -8.52 -10.87
CA SER A 37 12.73 -7.08 -11.09
C SER A 37 11.37 -6.41 -11.18
N HIS A 38 10.44 -7.01 -11.94
CA HIS A 38 9.08 -6.50 -12.09
C HIS A 38 8.33 -6.45 -10.77
N PHE A 39 8.38 -7.54 -10.00
CA PHE A 39 7.72 -7.61 -8.70
C PHE A 39 8.29 -6.58 -7.72
N ILE A 40 9.62 -6.47 -7.62
CA ILE A 40 10.27 -5.50 -6.73
C ILE A 40 9.87 -4.07 -7.10
N SER A 41 9.95 -3.69 -8.39
CA SER A 41 9.71 -2.31 -8.80
C SER A 41 8.22 -1.94 -8.79
N THR A 42 7.37 -2.84 -9.28
CA THR A 42 6.00 -2.51 -9.68
C THR A 42 5.00 -2.86 -8.59
N ASP A 43 5.06 -4.09 -8.09
CA ASP A 43 4.06 -4.63 -7.17
C ASP A 43 4.42 -4.32 -5.72
N LEU A 44 5.70 -4.49 -5.37
CA LEU A 44 6.19 -4.22 -4.03
C LEU A 44 6.47 -2.72 -3.81
N SER A 45 7.47 -2.15 -4.48
CA SER A 45 7.94 -0.79 -4.19
C SER A 45 6.91 0.28 -4.58
N ALA A 46 6.54 0.38 -5.86
CA ALA A 46 5.68 1.46 -6.35
C ALA A 46 4.22 1.35 -5.89
N PHE A 47 3.78 0.13 -5.57
CA PHE A 47 2.38 -0.14 -5.25
C PHE A 47 2.15 -0.45 -3.78
N TYR A 48 2.57 -1.63 -3.30
CA TYR A 48 2.23 -2.13 -1.96
C TYR A 48 2.91 -1.35 -0.84
N MET A 49 4.22 -1.06 -0.96
CA MET A 49 4.94 -0.28 0.05
C MET A 49 4.38 1.14 0.13
N GLU A 50 4.13 1.82 -1.00
CA GLU A 50 3.47 3.14 -1.00
C GLU A 50 2.12 3.10 -0.27
N ALA A 51 1.27 2.13 -0.60
CA ALA A 51 -0.06 2.01 0.00
C ALA A 51 -0.01 1.63 1.49
N THR A 52 1.08 1.04 1.99
CA THR A 52 1.16 0.59 3.38
C THR A 52 1.99 1.50 4.30
N LYS A 53 2.73 2.48 3.74
CA LYS A 53 3.54 3.45 4.51
C LYS A 53 2.77 4.11 5.63
N ASP A 54 1.58 4.62 5.32
CA ASP A 54 0.79 5.36 6.29
C ASP A 54 0.48 4.52 7.54
N ARG A 55 -0.04 3.28 7.38
CA ARG A 55 -0.26 2.39 8.53
C ARG A 55 1.02 1.84 9.16
N LEU A 56 2.10 1.62 8.39
CA LEU A 56 3.38 1.19 8.94
C LEU A 56 4.02 2.25 9.85
N TYR A 57 3.85 3.52 9.52
CA TYR A 57 4.45 4.65 10.24
C TYR A 57 3.51 5.23 11.30
N CYS A 58 2.20 5.24 11.04
CA CYS A 58 1.23 5.99 11.85
C CYS A 58 0.32 5.13 12.72
N ASP A 59 0.18 3.83 12.49
CA ASP A 59 -0.58 3.00 13.43
C ASP A 59 0.25 2.59 14.65
N ALA A 60 -0.45 2.21 15.72
CA ALA A 60 0.19 1.67 16.93
C ALA A 60 1.06 0.45 16.60
N SER A 61 2.13 0.24 17.37
CA SER A 61 3.12 -0.82 17.12
C SER A 61 2.56 -2.24 17.17
N ASP A 62 1.47 -2.44 17.91
CA ASP A 62 0.78 -3.71 18.04
C ASP A 62 -0.54 -3.79 17.24
N SER A 63 -0.86 -2.77 16.43
CA SER A 63 -2.10 -2.74 15.67
C SER A 63 -2.17 -3.89 14.65
N LEU A 64 -3.38 -4.41 14.45
CA LEU A 64 -3.60 -5.49 13.49
C LEU A 64 -3.30 -5.05 12.05
N THR A 65 -3.61 -3.80 11.70
CA THR A 65 -3.29 -3.16 10.41
C THR A 65 -1.80 -3.17 10.14
N ARG A 66 -0.98 -2.73 11.09
CA ARG A 66 0.48 -2.68 10.98
C ARG A 66 1.09 -4.07 10.94
N ARG A 67 0.67 -4.97 11.83
CA ARG A 67 1.16 -6.35 11.87
C ARG A 67 0.80 -7.15 10.63
N SER A 68 -0.37 -6.89 10.04
CA SER A 68 -0.77 -7.49 8.75
C SER A 68 0.19 -7.08 7.64
N ALA A 69 0.51 -5.78 7.53
CA ALA A 69 1.51 -5.26 6.59
C ALA A 69 2.88 -5.89 6.80
N GLN A 70 3.36 -5.91 8.04
CA GLN A 70 4.66 -6.46 8.42
C GLN A 70 4.75 -7.96 8.10
N THR A 71 3.66 -8.70 8.26
CA THR A 71 3.61 -10.13 7.90
C THR A 71 3.85 -10.33 6.41
N VAL A 72 3.16 -9.56 5.55
CA VAL A 72 3.37 -9.64 4.10
C VAL A 72 4.77 -9.18 3.71
N LEU A 73 5.27 -8.08 4.29
CA LEU A 73 6.63 -7.60 4.03
C LEU A 73 7.71 -8.60 4.47
N TRP A 74 7.49 -9.26 5.61
CA TRP A 74 8.36 -10.33 6.09
C TRP A 74 8.40 -11.51 5.12
N LEU A 75 7.24 -11.99 4.69
CA LEU A 75 7.15 -13.07 3.70
C LEU A 75 7.79 -12.67 2.36
N SER A 76 7.59 -11.41 1.94
CA SER A 76 8.23 -10.85 0.74
C SER A 76 9.75 -10.83 0.87
N LEU A 77 10.27 -10.36 2.01
CA LEU A 77 11.70 -10.34 2.31
C LEU A 77 12.30 -11.76 2.25
N GLN A 78 11.66 -12.74 2.87
CA GLN A 78 12.09 -14.15 2.84
C GLN A 78 12.11 -14.70 1.41
N SER A 79 11.04 -14.48 0.64
CA SER A 79 10.95 -14.90 -0.76
C SER A 79 12.05 -14.28 -1.62
N LEU A 80 12.24 -12.96 -1.55
CA LEU A 80 13.22 -12.24 -2.36
C LEU A 80 14.66 -12.65 -2.00
N THR A 81 14.98 -12.75 -0.70
CA THR A 81 16.31 -13.15 -0.24
C THR A 81 16.71 -14.52 -0.82
N ARG A 82 15.81 -15.50 -0.77
CA ARG A 82 16.04 -16.86 -1.30
C ARG A 82 16.11 -16.88 -2.83
N ALA A 83 15.21 -16.18 -3.50
CA ALA A 83 15.15 -16.14 -4.96
C ALA A 83 16.34 -15.42 -5.61
N LEU A 84 16.91 -14.44 -4.91
CA LEU A 84 18.07 -13.66 -5.35
C LEU A 84 19.40 -14.39 -5.09
N ALA A 85 19.47 -15.26 -4.09
CA ALA A 85 20.72 -15.91 -3.66
C ALA A 85 21.50 -16.62 -4.79
N PRO A 86 20.87 -17.31 -5.76
CA PRO A 86 21.60 -17.93 -6.87
C PRO A 86 22.27 -16.95 -7.85
N VAL A 87 21.84 -15.68 -7.88
CA VAL A 87 22.30 -14.66 -8.85
C VAL A 87 23.15 -13.58 -8.19
N VAL A 88 22.77 -13.12 -7.00
CA VAL A 88 23.47 -12.08 -6.22
C VAL A 88 23.79 -12.60 -4.81
N PRO A 89 24.69 -13.61 -4.71
CA PRO A 89 24.89 -14.39 -3.48
C PRO A 89 25.31 -13.55 -2.27
N HIS A 90 26.25 -12.61 -2.47
CA HIS A 90 26.73 -11.73 -1.40
C HIS A 90 25.61 -10.82 -0.87
N THR A 91 24.85 -10.18 -1.75
CA THR A 91 23.73 -9.31 -1.36
C THR A 91 22.63 -10.09 -0.64
N ALA A 92 22.30 -11.30 -1.11
CA ALA A 92 21.34 -12.15 -0.41
C ALA A 92 21.81 -12.56 0.98
N GLU A 93 23.12 -12.85 1.12
CA GLU A 93 23.71 -13.15 2.42
C GLU A 93 23.70 -11.92 3.35
N ASP A 94 24.09 -10.75 2.86
CA ASP A 94 24.04 -9.50 3.65
C ASP A 94 22.62 -9.23 4.15
N ILE A 95 21.61 -9.32 3.27
CA ILE A 95 20.20 -9.17 3.64
C ILE A 95 19.85 -10.14 4.78
N ARG A 96 20.26 -11.41 4.65
CA ARG A 96 20.00 -12.43 5.67
C ARG A 96 20.67 -12.11 7.00
N LEU A 97 21.97 -11.80 6.97
CA LEU A 97 22.73 -11.46 8.16
C LEU A 97 22.07 -10.31 8.91
N HIS A 98 21.64 -9.26 8.20
CA HIS A 98 20.98 -8.11 8.79
C HIS A 98 19.65 -8.45 9.47
N TRP A 99 18.74 -9.16 8.80
CA TRP A 99 17.44 -9.44 9.42
C TRP A 99 17.56 -10.46 10.57
N VAL A 100 18.51 -11.40 10.51
CA VAL A 100 18.76 -12.34 11.63
C VAL A 100 19.36 -11.61 12.82
N SER A 101 20.33 -10.71 12.59
CA SER A 101 20.93 -9.86 13.63
C SER A 101 19.84 -9.11 14.40
N GLN A 102 18.94 -8.43 13.71
CA GLN A 102 17.83 -7.69 14.32
C GLN A 102 16.89 -8.59 15.14
N LEU A 103 16.54 -9.78 14.64
CA LEU A 103 15.69 -10.72 15.36
C LEU A 103 16.36 -11.35 16.59
N GLN A 104 17.69 -11.34 16.66
CA GLN A 104 18.48 -11.87 17.77
C GLN A 104 18.97 -10.79 18.74
N GLY A 105 18.40 -9.57 18.66
CA GLY A 105 18.74 -8.46 19.55
C GLY A 105 19.97 -7.69 19.11
N ASP A 106 20.06 -7.39 17.81
CA ASP A 106 21.10 -6.55 17.20
C ASP A 106 22.54 -7.04 17.43
N ILE A 107 22.76 -8.36 17.34
CA ILE A 107 24.10 -8.95 17.45
C ILE A 107 25.01 -8.53 16.28
N PRO A 108 26.34 -8.45 16.46
CA PRO A 108 27.27 -8.16 15.36
C PRO A 108 27.10 -9.14 14.19
N LEU A 109 27.20 -8.64 12.95
CA LEU A 109 26.97 -9.46 11.75
C LEU A 109 27.94 -10.65 11.65
N GLU A 110 29.16 -10.50 12.16
CA GLU A 110 30.18 -11.55 12.23
C GLU A 110 29.83 -12.69 13.20
N ASP A 111 28.94 -12.44 14.16
CA ASP A 111 28.45 -13.41 15.13
C ASP A 111 27.14 -14.09 14.69
N VAL A 112 26.50 -13.63 13.60
CA VAL A 112 25.25 -14.20 13.11
C VAL A 112 25.48 -15.60 12.54
N PRO A 113 24.83 -16.64 13.08
CA PRO A 113 25.04 -18.00 12.61
C PRO A 113 24.37 -18.28 11.26
N GLY A 114 24.88 -19.30 10.56
CA GLY A 114 24.28 -19.85 9.35
C GLY A 114 24.58 -19.06 8.09
N SER A 115 23.83 -19.35 7.03
CA SER A 115 23.95 -18.71 5.72
C SER A 115 22.63 -18.87 4.96
N VAL A 116 22.33 -17.97 4.02
CA VAL A 116 21.17 -18.09 3.13
C VAL A 116 21.19 -19.39 2.34
N PHE A 117 22.39 -19.92 2.06
CA PHE A 117 22.58 -21.20 1.37
C PHE A 117 22.37 -22.43 2.26
N LEU A 118 22.23 -22.24 3.57
CA LEU A 118 21.95 -23.28 4.55
C LEU A 118 20.50 -23.27 5.03
N GLU A 119 19.73 -22.26 4.63
CA GLU A 119 18.30 -22.16 4.93
C GLU A 119 17.53 -23.31 4.26
N LYS A 120 16.55 -23.85 4.99
CA LYS A 120 15.69 -24.91 4.46
C LYS A 120 14.50 -24.34 3.71
N GLY A 121 14.14 -25.04 2.63
CA GLY A 121 12.99 -24.71 1.80
C GLY A 121 13.29 -23.60 0.79
N TRP A 122 12.31 -23.37 -0.08
CA TRP A 122 12.38 -22.34 -1.11
C TRP A 122 11.58 -21.10 -0.66
N MET A 123 11.10 -20.30 -1.61
CA MET A 123 10.22 -19.17 -1.34
C MET A 123 8.95 -19.61 -0.58
N PRO A 124 8.52 -18.87 0.46
CA PRO A 124 7.20 -19.06 1.05
C PRO A 124 6.09 -19.04 0.00
N SER A 125 5.23 -20.05 0.03
CA SER A 125 4.06 -20.20 -0.84
C SER A 125 2.99 -20.99 -0.09
N ALA A 126 1.72 -20.66 -0.30
CA ALA A 126 0.61 -21.37 0.30
C ALA A 126 -0.61 -21.35 -0.63
N GLN A 127 -1.32 -22.49 -0.72
CA GLN A 127 -2.46 -22.61 -1.64
C GLN A 127 -3.58 -21.63 -1.29
N GLU A 128 -3.74 -21.32 0.00
CA GLU A 128 -4.70 -20.34 0.52
C GLU A 128 -4.40 -18.89 0.11
N TRP A 129 -3.18 -18.60 -0.36
CA TRP A 129 -2.83 -17.27 -0.87
C TRP A 129 -3.27 -17.08 -2.32
N LYS A 130 -3.49 -18.16 -3.06
CA LYS A 130 -3.98 -18.08 -4.43
C LYS A 130 -5.45 -17.68 -4.47
N ASN A 131 -5.72 -16.50 -5.01
CA ASN A 131 -7.06 -15.96 -5.12
C ASN A 131 -7.24 -15.18 -6.43
N ASP A 132 -7.46 -15.92 -7.53
CA ASP A 132 -7.56 -15.36 -8.87
C ASP A 132 -8.76 -14.39 -9.02
N SER A 133 -9.85 -14.61 -8.27
CA SER A 133 -10.98 -13.68 -8.23
C SER A 133 -10.56 -12.32 -7.65
N LEU A 134 -9.83 -12.33 -6.54
CA LEU A 134 -9.32 -11.11 -5.93
C LEU A 134 -8.32 -10.41 -6.86
N ALA A 135 -7.44 -11.16 -7.51
CA ALA A 135 -6.48 -10.58 -8.46
C ALA A 135 -7.17 -9.83 -9.63
N ARG A 136 -8.31 -10.36 -10.10
CA ARG A 136 -9.15 -9.70 -11.13
C ARG A 136 -9.75 -8.39 -10.62
N ASP A 137 -10.25 -8.36 -9.40
CA ASP A 137 -10.74 -7.13 -8.76
C ASP A 137 -9.60 -6.10 -8.64
N TRP A 138 -8.43 -6.52 -8.18
CA TRP A 138 -7.27 -5.66 -8.02
C TRP A 138 -6.70 -5.14 -9.34
N THR A 139 -6.91 -5.85 -10.45
CA THR A 139 -6.61 -5.34 -11.79
C THR A 139 -7.40 -4.05 -12.08
N ALA A 140 -8.69 -4.02 -11.72
CA ALA A 140 -9.52 -2.82 -11.87
C ALA A 140 -9.18 -1.74 -10.82
N ILE A 141 -8.87 -2.11 -9.58
CA ILE A 141 -8.47 -1.17 -8.52
C ILE A 141 -7.15 -0.46 -8.85
N ARG A 142 -6.17 -1.16 -9.44
CA ARG A 142 -4.92 -0.53 -9.89
C ARG A 142 -5.15 0.45 -11.05
N GLN A 143 -6.06 0.14 -11.97
CA GLN A 143 -6.49 1.08 -13.02
C GLN A 143 -7.18 2.31 -12.41
N LEU A 144 -8.04 2.12 -11.39
CA LEU A 144 -8.66 3.21 -10.66
C LEU A 144 -7.61 4.14 -10.04
N ARG A 145 -6.58 3.57 -9.38
CA ARG A 145 -5.45 4.34 -8.84
C ARG A 145 -4.72 5.13 -9.94
N PHE A 146 -4.47 4.52 -11.09
CA PHE A 146 -3.84 5.20 -12.22
C PHE A 146 -4.68 6.40 -12.70
N GLU A 147 -5.99 6.23 -12.82
CA GLU A 147 -6.91 7.29 -13.24
C GLU A 147 -6.99 8.43 -12.21
N VAL A 148 -7.01 8.10 -10.91
CA VAL A 148 -6.91 9.09 -9.82
C VAL A 148 -5.59 9.87 -9.93
N ASN A 149 -4.45 9.19 -10.09
CA ASN A 149 -3.15 9.85 -10.26
C ASN A 149 -3.15 10.83 -11.43
N ARG A 150 -3.80 10.47 -12.55
CA ARG A 150 -3.92 11.33 -13.73
C ARG A 150 -4.69 12.62 -13.43
N VAL A 151 -5.78 12.53 -12.67
CA VAL A 151 -6.56 13.71 -12.26
C VAL A 151 -5.79 14.56 -11.25
N VAL A 152 -5.11 13.92 -10.28
CA VAL A 152 -4.24 14.62 -9.32
C VAL A 152 -3.15 15.41 -10.03
N GLU A 153 -2.57 14.87 -11.10
CA GLU A 153 -1.56 15.60 -11.88
C GLU A 153 -2.15 16.84 -12.58
N GLN A 154 -3.41 16.80 -13.03
CA GLN A 154 -4.10 18.00 -13.52
C GLN A 154 -4.31 19.03 -12.41
N MET A 155 -4.64 18.58 -11.19
CA MET A 155 -4.76 19.45 -10.02
C MET A 155 -3.43 20.11 -9.66
N ARG A 156 -2.30 19.38 -9.75
CA ARG A 156 -0.95 19.93 -9.55
C ARG A 156 -0.60 20.99 -10.59
N GLN A 157 -0.87 20.71 -11.86
CA GLN A 157 -0.64 21.67 -12.95
C GLN A 157 -1.46 22.94 -12.80
N ALA A 158 -2.67 22.84 -12.22
CA ALA A 158 -3.50 23.97 -11.85
C ALA A 158 -3.08 24.67 -10.54
N GLY A 159 -2.02 24.20 -9.87
CA GLY A 159 -1.50 24.77 -8.63
C GLY A 159 -2.42 24.57 -7.42
N ARG A 160 -3.27 23.53 -7.43
CA ARG A 160 -4.28 23.31 -6.39
C ARG A 160 -3.85 22.38 -5.28
N VAL A 161 -2.95 21.45 -5.57
CA VAL A 161 -2.41 20.48 -4.62
C VAL A 161 -0.92 20.30 -4.87
N GLY A 162 -0.14 20.11 -3.81
CA GLY A 162 1.28 19.75 -3.89
C GLY A 162 1.48 18.23 -3.87
N SER A 163 0.76 17.56 -2.97
CA SER A 163 0.81 16.11 -2.78
C SER A 163 -0.52 15.43 -3.08
N GLN A 164 -0.51 14.11 -3.27
CA GLN A 164 -1.74 13.35 -3.51
C GLN A 164 -2.64 13.26 -2.27
N LEU A 165 -2.03 13.34 -1.08
CA LEU A 165 -2.75 13.39 0.19
C LEU A 165 -3.59 14.66 0.33
N GLU A 166 -3.31 15.71 -0.44
CA GLU A 166 -4.12 16.94 -0.47
C GLU A 166 -5.40 16.81 -1.32
N CYS A 167 -5.79 15.60 -1.70
CA CYS A 167 -7.00 15.34 -2.48
C CYS A 167 -8.03 14.51 -1.69
N ASN A 168 -9.30 14.74 -1.99
CA ASN A 168 -10.40 13.81 -1.75
C ASN A 168 -10.84 13.20 -3.08
N VAL A 169 -11.26 11.94 -3.05
CA VAL A 169 -11.73 11.19 -4.24
C VAL A 169 -13.18 10.80 -4.03
N TYR A 170 -14.01 11.08 -5.03
CA TYR A 170 -15.42 10.72 -5.05
C TYR A 170 -15.71 9.85 -6.27
N VAL A 171 -16.33 8.70 -6.04
CA VAL A 171 -16.90 7.84 -7.08
C VAL A 171 -18.40 8.12 -7.15
N VAL A 172 -18.88 8.65 -8.28
CA VAL A 172 -20.28 9.03 -8.44
C VAL A 172 -21.09 7.83 -8.95
N ALA A 173 -21.87 7.21 -8.06
CA ALA A 173 -22.53 5.94 -8.31
C ALA A 173 -23.61 6.02 -9.39
N SER A 174 -24.39 7.11 -9.48
CA SER A 174 -25.44 7.26 -10.50
C SER A 174 -24.92 7.31 -11.94
N GLU A 175 -23.65 7.67 -12.12
CA GLU A 175 -22.98 7.83 -13.41
C GLU A 175 -21.88 6.78 -13.64
N SER A 176 -21.74 5.82 -12.72
CA SER A 176 -20.79 4.72 -12.82
C SER A 176 -21.53 3.41 -13.02
N ASP A 177 -20.82 2.42 -13.57
CA ASP A 177 -21.32 1.05 -13.63
C ASP A 177 -21.59 0.52 -12.20
N PRO A 178 -22.76 -0.11 -11.92
CA PRO A 178 -23.09 -0.62 -10.59
C PRO A 178 -22.06 -1.60 -10.01
N ARG A 179 -21.28 -2.29 -10.86
CA ARG A 179 -20.21 -3.20 -10.44
C ARG A 179 -19.08 -2.48 -9.71
N VAL A 180 -18.88 -1.18 -9.97
CA VAL A 180 -17.81 -0.37 -9.35
C VAL A 180 -18.04 -0.22 -7.85
N ALA A 181 -19.29 -0.02 -7.42
CA ALA A 181 -19.62 0.03 -6.00
C ALA A 181 -19.33 -1.31 -5.30
N GLN A 182 -19.60 -2.43 -5.97
CA GLN A 182 -19.28 -3.77 -5.46
C GLN A 182 -17.77 -4.00 -5.37
N LEU A 183 -17.02 -3.50 -6.37
CA LEU A 183 -15.56 -3.59 -6.43
C LEU A 183 -14.88 -2.87 -5.26
N VAL A 184 -15.32 -1.66 -4.94
CA VAL A 184 -14.69 -0.82 -3.90
C VAL A 184 -15.25 -1.07 -2.50
N SER A 185 -16.46 -1.63 -2.38
CA SER A 185 -17.14 -1.88 -1.10
C SER A 185 -16.29 -2.62 -0.04
N PRO A 186 -15.53 -3.69 -0.38
CA PRO A 186 -14.66 -4.36 0.59
C PRO A 186 -13.58 -3.44 1.19
N LEU A 187 -13.11 -2.46 0.41
CA LEU A 187 -12.05 -1.51 0.78
C LEU A 187 -12.59 -0.28 1.50
N THR A 188 -13.86 0.07 1.28
CA THR A 188 -14.53 1.16 2.02
C THR A 188 -15.16 0.69 3.32
N SER A 189 -15.50 -0.60 3.42
CA SER A 189 -16.08 -1.20 4.64
C SER A 189 -15.05 -1.40 5.75
N SER A 190 -13.75 -1.41 5.40
CA SER A 190 -12.65 -1.80 6.28
C SER A 190 -11.66 -0.65 6.50
N SER A 191 -12.06 0.37 7.28
CA SER A 191 -11.22 1.54 7.58
C SER A 191 -10.59 2.17 6.30
N THR A 192 -9.51 2.92 6.45
CA THR A 192 -8.89 3.78 5.42
C THR A 192 -8.23 3.05 4.25
N GLU A 193 -8.53 1.76 4.01
CA GLU A 193 -7.79 0.92 3.06
C GLU A 193 -7.84 1.46 1.62
N LEU A 194 -9.02 1.93 1.15
CA LEU A 194 -9.11 2.53 -0.18
C LEU A 194 -8.36 3.86 -0.29
N GLU A 195 -8.37 4.67 0.77
CA GLU A 195 -7.61 5.93 0.82
C GLU A 195 -6.11 5.67 0.76
N ASP A 196 -5.66 4.63 1.45
CA ASP A 196 -4.27 4.21 1.48
C ASP A 196 -3.83 3.69 0.10
N VAL A 197 -4.69 2.94 -0.60
CA VAL A 197 -4.45 2.48 -1.97
C VAL A 197 -4.40 3.65 -2.96
N LEU A 198 -5.32 4.62 -2.82
CA LEU A 198 -5.42 5.79 -3.69
C LEU A 198 -4.53 6.96 -3.25
N LEU A 199 -3.79 6.82 -2.15
CA LEU A 199 -2.88 7.80 -1.56
C LEU A 199 -3.51 9.18 -1.31
N CYS A 200 -4.77 9.21 -0.92
CA CYS A 200 -5.54 10.44 -0.71
C CYS A 200 -6.03 10.57 0.74
N SER A 201 -6.62 11.71 1.10
CA SER A 201 -7.12 11.95 2.46
C SER A 201 -8.51 11.34 2.72
N SER A 202 -9.32 11.18 1.67
CA SER A 202 -10.68 10.65 1.80
C SER A 202 -11.13 10.03 0.48
N VAL A 203 -11.88 8.93 0.57
CA VAL A 203 -12.57 8.31 -0.55
C VAL A 203 -14.02 8.07 -0.20
N GLN A 204 -14.93 8.53 -1.05
CA GLN A 204 -16.37 8.37 -0.85
C GLN A 204 -17.06 7.89 -2.11
N VAL A 205 -18.02 6.97 -1.95
CA VAL A 205 -18.96 6.61 -3.01
C VAL A 205 -20.23 7.41 -2.75
N VAL A 206 -20.50 8.39 -3.60
CA VAL A 206 -21.65 9.30 -3.48
C VAL A 206 -22.73 8.90 -4.47
N ALA A 207 -24.01 9.11 -4.14
CA ALA A 207 -25.07 8.71 -5.05
C ALA A 207 -25.09 9.63 -6.28
N SER A 208 -24.79 10.92 -6.10
CA SER A 208 -24.78 11.94 -7.15
C SER A 208 -23.67 12.98 -6.95
N GLU A 209 -23.26 13.66 -8.02
CA GLU A 209 -22.30 14.77 -7.96
C GLU A 209 -22.78 15.92 -7.05
N SER A 210 -24.10 16.12 -6.92
CA SER A 210 -24.68 17.18 -6.08
C SER A 210 -24.43 17.03 -4.58
N GLU A 211 -23.99 15.86 -4.11
CA GLU A 211 -23.59 15.65 -2.70
C GLU A 211 -22.19 16.20 -2.39
N ILE A 212 -21.42 16.60 -3.41
CA ILE A 212 -20.06 17.11 -3.25
C ILE A 212 -20.12 18.61 -2.99
N GLU A 213 -19.97 19.00 -1.73
CA GLU A 213 -20.08 20.41 -1.29
C GLU A 213 -18.97 21.33 -1.81
N ASN A 214 -17.85 20.78 -2.28
CA ASN A 214 -16.70 21.58 -2.70
C ASN A 214 -16.93 22.22 -4.08
N VAL A 215 -16.64 23.52 -4.17
CA VAL A 215 -16.81 24.33 -5.39
C VAL A 215 -15.73 24.02 -6.43
N GLU A 216 -14.52 23.65 -5.99
CA GLU A 216 -13.43 23.32 -6.89
C GLU A 216 -13.33 21.81 -7.11
N GLN A 217 -13.74 21.39 -8.31
CA GLN A 217 -13.86 19.99 -8.69
C GLN A 217 -13.09 19.70 -9.98
N PHE A 218 -12.36 18.59 -9.96
CA PHE A 218 -11.69 18.02 -11.12
C PHE A 218 -12.35 16.70 -11.46
N LYS A 219 -12.77 16.52 -12.71
CA LYS A 219 -13.66 15.42 -13.10
C LYS A 219 -13.01 14.56 -14.16
N ALA A 220 -13.23 13.26 -14.07
CA ALA A 220 -12.84 12.33 -15.12
C ALA A 220 -13.93 11.27 -15.32
N ASN A 221 -14.13 10.92 -16.59
CA ASN A 221 -14.82 9.68 -16.95
C ASN A 221 -13.73 8.71 -17.41
N CYS A 222 -13.69 7.53 -16.82
CA CYS A 222 -12.73 6.49 -17.19
C CYS A 222 -13.42 5.13 -17.29
N GLN A 223 -12.70 4.16 -17.83
CA GLN A 223 -13.16 2.79 -17.97
C GLN A 223 -12.20 1.87 -17.24
N LEU A 224 -12.74 0.98 -16.41
CA LEU A 224 -11.99 -0.04 -15.70
C LEU A 224 -12.33 -1.41 -16.27
N ALA A 225 -11.36 -2.30 -16.36
CA ALA A 225 -11.60 -3.71 -16.70
C ALA A 225 -10.95 -4.63 -15.66
N MET A 226 -11.65 -5.71 -15.29
CA MET A 226 -11.12 -6.74 -14.38
C MET A 226 -10.16 -7.72 -15.08
N GLY A 227 -10.04 -7.61 -16.40
CA GLY A 227 -9.22 -8.48 -17.23
C GLY A 227 -9.37 -8.15 -18.71
N PRO A 228 -8.51 -8.70 -19.58
CA PRO A 228 -8.48 -8.36 -21.01
C PRO A 228 -9.74 -8.78 -21.79
N ASN A 229 -10.51 -9.73 -21.25
CA ASN A 229 -11.73 -10.25 -21.88
C ASN A 229 -13.01 -9.79 -21.18
N ASP A 230 -12.89 -8.94 -20.16
CA ASP A 230 -14.02 -8.46 -19.37
C ASP A 230 -14.60 -7.19 -19.99
N ALA A 231 -15.94 -7.07 -19.97
CA ALA A 231 -16.61 -5.86 -20.41
C ALA A 231 -16.20 -4.68 -19.49
N PRO A 232 -15.77 -3.55 -20.06
CA PRO A 232 -15.35 -2.39 -19.28
C PRO A 232 -16.50 -1.87 -18.40
N MET A 233 -16.12 -1.22 -17.31
CA MET A 233 -16.99 -0.55 -16.34
C MET A 233 -16.73 0.94 -16.47
N ASP A 234 -17.73 1.71 -16.88
CA ASP A 234 -17.64 3.17 -16.86
C ASP A 234 -17.59 3.67 -15.42
N VAL A 235 -16.73 4.65 -15.15
CA VAL A 235 -16.56 5.25 -13.82
C VAL A 235 -16.55 6.76 -13.95
N LYS A 236 -17.37 7.40 -13.14
CA LYS A 236 -17.35 8.84 -12.93
C LYS A 236 -16.57 9.18 -11.67
N LEU A 237 -15.44 9.87 -11.85
CA LEU A 237 -14.61 10.39 -10.79
C LEU A 237 -14.77 11.90 -10.64
N VAL A 238 -14.83 12.33 -9.39
CA VAL A 238 -14.69 13.74 -8.99
C VAL A 238 -13.64 13.81 -7.91
N LEU A 239 -12.67 14.70 -8.07
CA LEU A 239 -11.63 14.97 -7.09
C LEU A 239 -11.71 16.43 -6.67
N THR A 240 -11.43 16.68 -5.39
CA THR A 240 -11.39 18.03 -4.82
C THR A 240 -10.13 18.19 -3.98
N PRO A 241 -9.64 19.41 -3.74
CA PRO A 241 -8.72 19.65 -2.64
C PRO A 241 -9.30 19.08 -1.34
N ALA A 242 -8.46 18.52 -0.49
CA ALA A 242 -8.86 17.95 0.78
C ALA A 242 -9.37 19.03 1.73
N MET A 243 -10.29 18.65 2.61
CA MET A 243 -10.94 19.55 3.57
C MET A 243 -10.21 19.53 4.91
N GLY A 244 -10.27 20.64 5.65
CA GLY A 244 -9.63 20.78 6.96
C GLY A 244 -8.15 21.08 6.84
N HIS A 245 -7.36 20.53 7.76
CA HIS A 245 -5.95 20.86 7.90
C HIS A 245 -5.07 19.61 7.93
N LYS A 246 -3.80 19.78 7.56
CA LYS A 246 -2.85 18.68 7.44
C LYS A 246 -2.45 18.17 8.82
N CYS A 247 -2.67 16.88 9.06
CA CYS A 247 -2.13 16.23 10.25
C CYS A 247 -0.60 16.18 10.17
N PRO A 248 0.15 16.71 11.15
CA PRO A 248 1.60 16.78 11.11
C PRO A 248 2.30 15.40 11.21
N ARG A 249 1.57 14.35 11.61
CA ARG A 249 2.10 12.97 11.71
C ARG A 249 1.83 12.12 10.47
N CYS A 250 0.57 11.94 10.07
CA CYS A 250 0.23 11.11 8.90
C CYS A 250 0.11 11.87 7.59
N TRP A 251 0.13 13.21 7.62
CA TRP A 251 -0.01 14.10 6.46
C TRP A 251 -1.33 14.03 5.72
N LYS A 252 -2.30 13.21 6.17
CA LYS A 252 -3.69 13.30 5.74
C LYS A 252 -4.35 14.57 6.30
N TYR A 253 -5.29 15.09 5.54
CA TYR A 253 -6.09 16.25 5.87
C TYR A 253 -7.36 15.82 6.57
N SER A 254 -7.68 16.49 7.67
CA SER A 254 -8.88 16.20 8.44
C SER A 254 -9.50 17.46 9.04
N PRO A 255 -10.83 17.54 9.15
CA PRO A 255 -11.52 18.69 9.73
C PRO A 255 -11.21 18.93 11.20
N GLU A 256 -10.82 17.89 11.96
CA GLU A 256 -10.50 18.02 13.39
C GLU A 256 -9.10 18.59 13.68
N VAL A 257 -8.23 18.67 12.66
CA VAL A 257 -6.89 19.25 12.83
C VAL A 257 -7.02 20.76 12.78
N ASP A 258 -6.25 21.46 13.62
CA ASP A 258 -6.27 22.92 13.69
C ASP A 258 -5.50 23.57 12.53
N ALA A 259 -5.83 24.82 12.22
CA ALA A 259 -5.20 25.59 11.16
C ALA A 259 -3.71 25.86 11.36
N ALA A 260 -3.22 25.79 12.59
CA ALA A 260 -1.81 25.93 12.91
C ALA A 260 -1.03 24.60 12.78
N GLU A 261 -1.69 23.51 12.40
CA GLU A 261 -1.10 22.17 12.22
C GLU A 261 -0.37 21.66 13.49
N THR A 262 -0.93 21.99 14.67
CA THR A 262 -0.33 21.63 15.96
C THR A 262 -0.94 20.38 16.57
N GLN A 263 -2.18 20.06 16.20
CA GLN A 263 -2.94 18.93 16.70
C GLN A 263 -2.84 17.72 15.77
N LEU A 264 -2.89 16.54 16.37
CA LEU A 264 -2.95 15.28 15.64
C LEU A 264 -4.41 14.98 15.24
N CYS A 265 -4.62 14.38 14.06
CA CYS A 265 -5.93 13.82 13.72
C CYS A 265 -6.32 12.72 14.72
N LEU A 266 -7.62 12.37 14.81
CA LEU A 266 -8.12 11.42 15.81
C LEU A 266 -7.39 10.08 15.78
N ARG A 267 -7.11 9.55 14.59
CA ARG A 267 -6.35 8.30 14.40
C ARG A 267 -4.93 8.41 14.97
N CYS A 268 -4.21 9.48 14.63
CA CYS A 268 -2.85 9.67 15.12
C CYS A 268 -2.79 9.91 16.62
N ALA A 269 -3.77 10.63 17.15
CA ALA A 269 -3.91 10.84 18.58
C ALA A 269 -4.15 9.52 19.34
N GLN A 270 -5.02 8.66 18.81
CA GLN A 270 -5.27 7.33 19.37
C GLN A 270 -4.03 6.43 19.31
N ALA A 271 -3.31 6.42 18.19
CA ALA A 271 -2.12 5.58 18.00
C ALA A 271 -0.95 5.96 18.92
N THR A 272 -0.86 7.23 19.32
CA THR A 272 0.21 7.75 20.17
C THR A 272 -0.22 7.96 21.62
N ASN A 273 -1.53 7.97 21.90
CA ASN A 273 -2.12 8.45 23.16
C ASN A 273 -1.74 9.91 23.49
N LEU A 274 -1.53 10.74 22.46
CA LEU A 274 -1.16 12.14 22.55
C LEU A 274 -2.09 13.01 21.71
N ARG A 275 -2.12 14.32 21.94
CA ARG A 275 -3.05 15.23 21.22
C ARG A 275 -2.36 16.23 20.30
N SER A 276 -1.10 16.55 20.58
CA SER A 276 -0.36 17.56 19.83
C SER A 276 1.04 17.09 19.44
N VAL A 277 1.62 17.76 18.45
CA VAL A 277 3.02 17.58 18.06
C VAL A 277 3.96 17.94 19.20
N THR A 278 3.61 18.94 20.01
CA THR A 278 4.40 19.36 21.16
C THR A 278 4.51 18.23 22.19
N ASP A 279 3.40 17.55 22.48
CA ASP A 279 3.41 16.41 23.40
C ASP A 279 4.24 15.26 22.84
N LEU A 280 4.11 15.00 21.53
CA LEU A 280 4.88 13.97 20.84
C LEU A 280 6.39 14.24 20.86
N ALA A 281 6.80 15.47 20.56
CA ALA A 281 8.20 15.87 20.61
C ALA A 281 8.78 15.74 22.02
N LYS A 282 8.00 16.08 23.06
CA LYS A 282 8.43 15.94 24.44
C LYS A 282 8.67 14.47 24.83
N THR A 283 7.76 13.57 24.48
CA THR A 283 7.93 12.13 24.77
C THR A 283 9.16 11.54 24.09
N LEU A 284 9.42 11.88 22.83
CA LEU A 284 10.60 11.38 22.11
C LEU A 284 11.91 11.84 22.76
N LEU A 285 11.97 13.08 23.25
CA LEU A 285 13.15 13.59 23.97
C LEU A 285 13.34 12.93 25.35
N GLU A 286 12.26 12.47 25.99
CA GLU A 286 12.32 11.75 27.27
C GLU A 286 12.72 10.29 27.10
N GLU A 287 12.42 9.65 25.96
CA GLU A 287 12.83 8.26 25.66
C GLU A 287 14.32 8.14 25.26
N GLU A 288 14.92 9.21 24.75
CA GLU A 288 16.35 9.26 24.37
C GLU A 288 17.28 9.61 25.55
N ALA A 289 16.74 10.01 26.71
CA ALA A 289 17.48 10.48 27.89
C ALA A 289 17.66 9.40 28.98
#